data_AF-A0A922PUT7-F1
#
_entry.id   AF-A0A922PUT7-F1
#
_cell.length_a   1.000
_cell.length_b   1.000
_cell.length_c   1.000
_cell.angle_alpha   90.00
_cell.angle_beta   90.00
_cell.angle_gamma   90.00
#
_symmetry.space_group_name_H-M   'P 1'
#
loop_
_entity.id
_entity.type
_entity.pdbx_description
1 polymer ?
#
loop_
_entity_poly.entity_id
_entity_poly.type
_entity_poly.pdbx_seq_one_letter_code
_entity_poly.pdbx_strand_id
1 'polypeptide(L)'
;MTALATSNRHSLDSPVDWYVFLQEMEADSHHFILRNVGEDELQVFSPHTGLDYTLQGRDALYLKAWDRGGYLPLFDGIKGETCRFKRLPGQRVRVEVRRKNGEELVGIIQFYHE
;
A
#
# COMPACT_ATOMS: atom_id res chain seq x y z
N MET A 1 5.32 12.72 -31.84
CA MET A 1 5.49 11.27 -31.61
C MET A 1 6.31 11.12 -30.34
N THR A 2 5.68 10.73 -29.24
CA THR A 2 6.39 10.45 -27.99
C THR A 2 5.88 9.11 -27.50
N ALA A 3 6.73 8.09 -27.60
CA ALA A 3 6.42 6.75 -27.16
C ALA A 3 6.19 6.77 -25.64
N LEU A 4 4.94 6.59 -25.23
CA LEU A 4 4.63 6.18 -23.86
C LEU A 4 5.24 4.80 -23.71
N ALA A 5 6.35 4.72 -22.98
CA ALA A 5 6.95 3.46 -22.59
C ALA A 5 5.86 2.65 -21.89
N THR A 6 5.37 1.62 -22.58
CA THR A 6 4.51 0.59 -22.04
C THR A 6 5.35 -0.17 -21.01
N SER A 7 5.51 0.39 -19.82
CA SER A 7 6.17 -0.28 -18.71
C SER A 7 5.38 -1.55 -18.44
N ASN A 8 6.01 -2.69 -18.75
CA ASN A 8 5.61 -4.06 -18.47
C ASN A 8 4.43 -4.20 -17.50
N ARG A 9 3.20 -4.16 -18.03
CA ARG A 9 2.06 -4.77 -17.37
C ARG A 9 2.23 -6.28 -17.50
N HIS A 10 3.12 -6.85 -16.69
CA HIS A 10 3.11 -8.28 -16.42
C HIS A 10 1.71 -8.63 -15.88
N SER A 11 1.11 -9.69 -16.39
CA SER A 11 -0.22 -10.13 -15.97
C SER A 11 -0.26 -10.38 -14.46
N LEU A 12 -1.12 -9.61 -13.80
CA LEU A 12 -1.32 -9.48 -12.35
C LEU A 12 -2.08 -10.67 -11.75
N ASP A 13 -1.53 -11.88 -11.92
CA ASP A 13 -1.96 -13.08 -11.19
C ASP A 13 -0.79 -13.69 -10.38
N SER A 14 0.35 -13.00 -10.31
CA SER A 14 1.48 -13.49 -9.53
C SER A 14 1.28 -13.17 -8.04
N PRO A 15 1.80 -13.98 -7.11
CA PRO A 15 1.98 -13.57 -5.71
C PRO A 15 3.12 -12.55 -5.52
N VAL A 16 3.91 -12.28 -6.57
CA VAL A 16 5.14 -11.47 -6.50
C VAL A 16 4.85 -9.98 -6.37
N ASP A 17 3.86 -9.46 -7.09
CA ASP A 17 3.41 -8.06 -7.00
C ASP A 17 2.89 -7.72 -5.58
N TRP A 18 2.26 -8.66 -4.88
CA TRP A 18 1.87 -8.52 -3.49
C TRP A 18 3.09 -8.35 -2.60
N TYR A 19 4.13 -9.17 -2.81
CA TYR A 19 5.38 -9.04 -2.07
C TYR A 19 6.09 -7.72 -2.37
N VAL A 20 6.10 -7.28 -3.64
CA VAL A 20 6.66 -5.98 -4.03
C VAL A 20 5.94 -4.83 -3.33
N PHE A 21 4.60 -4.87 -3.25
CA PHE A 21 3.84 -3.89 -2.49
C PHE A 21 4.26 -3.83 -1.02
N LEU A 22 4.38 -4.98 -0.36
CA LEU A 22 4.82 -5.04 1.04
C LEU A 22 6.22 -4.44 1.20
N GLN A 23 7.17 -4.85 0.35
CA GLN A 23 8.53 -4.31 0.39
C GLN A 23 8.61 -2.81 0.15
N GLU A 24 7.80 -2.28 -0.78
CA GLU A 24 7.75 -0.84 -1.04
C GLU A 24 7.28 -0.05 0.18
N MET A 25 6.31 -0.59 0.93
CA MET A 25 5.85 0.03 2.18
C MET A 25 6.88 -0.04 3.31
N GLU A 26 7.78 -1.02 3.27
CA GLU A 26 8.86 -1.23 4.24
C GLU A 26 10.19 -0.59 3.80
N ALA A 27 10.25 0.04 2.64
CA ALA A 27 11.49 0.51 2.06
C ALA A 27 12.09 1.68 2.87
N ASP A 28 13.40 1.59 3.12
CA ASP A 28 14.19 2.65 3.75
C ASP A 28 14.06 4.00 3.01
N SER A 29 13.84 3.98 1.70
CA SER A 29 13.70 5.20 0.88
C SER A 29 12.50 6.06 1.26
N HIS A 30 11.45 5.44 1.82
CA HIS A 30 10.26 6.16 2.27
C HIS A 30 10.25 6.36 3.79
N HIS A 31 10.81 5.40 4.53
CA HIS A 31 10.93 5.43 5.99
C HIS A 31 9.57 5.73 6.67
N PHE A 32 8.54 4.98 6.31
CA PHE A 32 7.21 5.23 6.84
C PHE A 32 7.12 4.88 8.32
N ILE A 33 6.60 5.81 9.12
CA ILE A 33 6.27 5.65 10.53
C ILE A 33 4.76 5.56 10.66
N LEU A 34 4.25 4.55 11.37
CA LEU A 34 2.81 4.38 11.54
C LEU A 34 2.25 5.41 12.51
N ARG A 35 1.25 6.17 12.07
CA ARG A 35 0.52 7.14 12.91
C ARG A 35 -0.80 6.58 13.40
N ASN A 36 -1.60 6.01 12.50
CA ASN A 36 -2.93 5.51 12.83
C ASN A 36 -3.31 4.29 11.96
N VAL A 37 -4.19 3.44 12.50
CA VAL A 37 -4.77 2.29 11.79
C VAL A 37 -6.27 2.29 12.03
N GLY A 38 -7.02 2.54 10.97
CA GLY A 38 -8.47 2.28 10.89
C GLY A 38 -8.74 0.90 10.29
N GLU A 39 -10.01 0.55 10.13
CA GLU A 39 -10.41 -0.72 9.49
C GLU A 39 -10.11 -0.74 7.99
N ASP A 40 -10.40 0.36 7.28
CA ASP A 40 -10.31 0.46 5.82
C ASP A 40 -9.16 1.38 5.34
N GLU A 41 -8.43 1.98 6.26
CA GLU A 41 -7.27 2.82 5.95
C GLU A 41 -6.20 2.78 7.04
N LEU A 42 -4.95 3.05 6.67
CA LEU A 42 -3.87 3.35 7.63
C LEU A 42 -3.18 4.66 7.25
N GLN A 43 -2.65 5.35 8.25
CA GLN A 43 -1.99 6.64 8.11
C GLN A 43 -0.51 6.50 8.52
N VAL A 44 0.38 6.97 7.65
CA VAL A 44 1.83 6.93 7.84
C VAL A 44 2.45 8.29 7.57
N PHE A 45 3.54 8.56 8.28
CA PHE A 45 4.37 9.75 8.08
C PHE A 45 5.71 9.34 7.49
N SER A 46 6.22 10.09 6.52
CA SER A 46 7.57 9.91 5.99
C SER A 46 8.47 11.07 6.44
N PRO A 47 9.48 10.84 7.29
CA PRO A 47 10.47 11.86 7.66
C PRO A 47 11.29 12.37 6.46
N HIS A 48 11.46 11.55 5.41
CA HIS A 48 12.19 11.94 4.21
C HIS A 48 11.48 13.03 3.41
N THR A 49 10.15 12.97 3.34
CA THR A 49 9.35 13.94 2.58
C THR A 49 8.69 14.98 3.47
N GLY A 50 8.59 14.73 4.77
CA GLY A 50 7.88 15.56 5.74
C GLY A 50 6.35 15.53 5.56
N LEU A 51 5.80 14.47 4.96
CA LEU A 51 4.40 14.37 4.59
C LEU A 51 3.69 13.21 5.29
N ASP A 52 2.41 13.43 5.58
CA ASP A 52 1.45 12.40 5.96
C ASP A 52 0.77 11.81 4.72
N TYR A 53 0.61 10.50 4.76
CA TYR A 53 -0.01 9.71 3.72
C TYR A 53 -1.09 8.81 4.31
N THR A 54 -2.17 8.61 3.56
CA THR A 54 -3.14 7.55 3.83
C THR A 54 -2.99 6.44 2.79
N LEU A 55 -2.84 5.20 3.25
CA LEU A 55 -3.00 4.01 2.42
C LEU A 55 -4.45 3.54 2.51
N GLN A 56 -5.11 3.40 1.37
CA GLN A 56 -6.52 2.98 1.27
C GLN A 56 -6.69 1.92 0.20
N GLY A 57 -7.64 1.00 0.42
CA GLY A 57 -8.04 0.00 -0.58
C GLY A 57 -9.44 0.29 -1.13
N ARG A 58 -9.52 0.67 -2.41
CA ARG A 58 -10.77 0.66 -3.19
C ARG A 58 -10.66 -0.45 -4.24
N ASP A 59 -10.53 -0.11 -5.52
CA ASP A 59 -10.22 -1.07 -6.60
C ASP A 59 -8.72 -1.37 -6.72
N ALA A 60 -7.90 -0.64 -5.96
CA ALA A 60 -6.46 -0.76 -5.80
C ALA A 60 -6.09 -0.31 -4.39
N LEU A 61 -4.93 -0.75 -3.89
CA LEU A 61 -4.22 -0.13 -2.78
C LEU A 61 -3.43 1.06 -3.31
N TYR A 62 -3.67 2.24 -2.76
CA TYR A 62 -2.96 3.46 -3.15
C TYR A 62 -2.60 4.32 -1.94
N LEU A 63 -1.46 4.99 -2.03
CA LEU A 63 -1.07 6.05 -1.09
C LEU A 63 -1.57 7.40 -1.58
N LYS A 64 -2.17 8.18 -0.69
CA LYS A 64 -2.60 9.56 -0.94
C LYS A 64 -1.91 10.49 0.04
N ALA A 65 -1.16 11.47 -0.48
CA ALA A 65 -0.61 12.55 0.32
C ALA A 65 -1.71 13.57 0.70
N TRP A 66 -1.70 14.07 1.93
CA TRP A 66 -2.75 14.98 2.40
C TRP A 66 -2.72 16.34 1.71
N ASP A 67 -1.53 16.95 1.59
CA ASP A 67 -1.42 18.38 1.22
C ASP A 67 -0.85 18.65 -0.18
N ARG A 68 -0.46 17.61 -0.93
CA ARG A 68 0.13 17.77 -2.28
C ARG A 68 -0.77 17.30 -3.41
N GLY A 69 -1.92 16.71 -3.08
CA GLY A 69 -2.74 16.01 -4.05
C GLY A 69 -2.01 14.79 -4.67
N GLY A 70 -2.70 14.10 -5.56
CA GLY A 70 -2.17 12.90 -6.21
C GLY A 70 -2.38 11.61 -5.40
N TYR A 71 -2.28 10.49 -6.10
CA TYR A 71 -2.35 9.15 -5.55
C TYR A 71 -1.29 8.28 -6.23
N LEU A 72 -0.60 7.45 -5.44
CA LEU A 72 0.34 6.46 -5.94
C LEU A 72 -0.31 5.07 -5.81
N PRO A 73 -0.78 4.44 -6.89
CA PRO A 73 -1.24 3.06 -6.85
C PRO A 73 -0.05 2.14 -6.61
N LEU A 74 -0.14 1.29 -5.60
CA LEU A 74 0.92 0.35 -5.21
C LEU A 74 0.57 -1.10 -5.57
N PHE A 75 -0.72 -1.44 -5.56
CA PHE A 75 -1.19 -2.78 -5.87
C PHE A 75 -2.60 -2.72 -6.44
N ASP A 76 -2.85 -3.35 -7.58
CA ASP A 76 -4.14 -3.35 -8.25
C ASP A 76 -4.78 -4.75 -8.26
N GLY A 77 -5.89 -4.91 -8.97
CA GLY A 77 -6.57 -6.21 -9.08
C GLY A 77 -7.33 -6.64 -7.84
N ILE A 78 -7.49 -5.78 -6.83
CA ILE A 78 -8.31 -6.07 -5.66
C ILE A 78 -9.81 -5.87 -5.96
N LYS A 79 -10.63 -6.61 -5.23
CA LYS A 79 -12.07 -6.40 -5.18
C LYS A 79 -12.35 -5.24 -4.24
N GLY A 80 -13.12 -4.25 -4.72
CA GLY A 80 -13.56 -3.10 -3.94
C GLY A 80 -14.04 -3.45 -2.53
N GLU A 81 -13.69 -2.60 -1.56
CA GLU A 81 -14.17 -2.67 -0.16
C GLU A 81 -13.81 -3.96 0.59
N THR A 82 -12.83 -4.73 0.09
CA THR A 82 -12.33 -5.94 0.78
C THR A 82 -11.03 -5.72 1.54
N CYS A 83 -10.43 -4.54 1.40
CA CYS A 83 -9.18 -4.23 2.08
C CYS A 83 -9.43 -4.04 3.58
N ARG A 84 -8.69 -4.74 4.41
CA ARG A 84 -8.75 -4.60 5.87
C ARG A 84 -7.38 -4.41 6.46
N PHE A 85 -7.29 -3.50 7.41
CA PHE A 85 -6.09 -3.23 8.18
C PHE A 85 -6.35 -3.57 9.64
N LYS A 86 -5.36 -4.23 10.26
CA LYS A 86 -5.41 -4.55 11.68
C LYS A 86 -4.07 -4.23 12.32
N ARG A 87 -4.11 -3.36 13.33
CA ARG A 87 -2.93 -3.05 14.14
C ARG A 87 -2.45 -4.28 14.88
N LEU A 88 -1.14 -4.54 14.78
CA LEU A 88 -0.43 -5.54 15.57
C LEU A 88 0.44 -4.82 16.62
N PRO A 89 1.01 -5.54 17.62
CA PRO A 89 1.92 -4.94 18.58
C PRO A 89 3.13 -4.30 17.90
N GLY A 90 3.50 -3.10 18.36
CA GLY A 90 4.59 -2.30 17.81
C GLY A 90 4.17 -1.48 16.59
N GLN A 91 5.14 -1.29 15.69
CA GLN A 91 4.98 -0.58 14.42
C GLN A 91 4.56 -1.55 13.30
N ARG A 92 3.59 -2.42 13.56
CA ARG A 92 3.18 -3.49 12.62
C ARG A 92 1.70 -3.41 12.28
N VAL A 93 1.39 -3.68 11.02
CA VAL A 93 0.01 -3.75 10.52
C VAL A 93 -0.16 -5.00 9.68
N ARG A 94 -1.22 -5.76 9.97
CA ARG A 94 -1.71 -6.82 9.09
C ARG A 94 -2.60 -6.19 8.02
N VAL A 95 -2.32 -6.53 6.76
CA VAL A 95 -3.10 -6.11 5.59
C VAL A 95 -3.74 -7.33 4.96
N GLU A 96 -5.03 -7.24 4.66
CA GLU A 96 -5.80 -8.31 4.05
C GLU A 96 -6.54 -7.74 2.85
N VAL A 97 -6.47 -8.42 1.71
CA VAL A 97 -7.21 -8.05 0.49
C VAL A 97 -7.75 -9.28 -0.18
N ARG A 98 -8.85 -9.13 -0.91
CA ARG A 98 -9.34 -10.16 -1.82
C ARG A 98 -9.20 -9.68 -3.26
N ARG A 99 -8.58 -10.48 -4.11
CA ARG A 99 -8.44 -10.21 -5.54
C ARG A 99 -9.75 -10.44 -6.29
N LYS A 100 -9.84 -9.86 -7.48
CA LYS A 100 -10.98 -10.04 -8.41
C LYS A 100 -11.14 -11.50 -8.85
N ASN A 101 -10.05 -12.26 -8.92
CA ASN A 101 -10.05 -13.70 -9.22
C ASN A 101 -10.50 -14.56 -8.02
N GLY A 102 -10.75 -13.96 -6.85
CA GLY A 102 -11.21 -14.64 -5.64
C GLY A 102 -10.11 -15.01 -4.65
N GLU A 103 -8.83 -14.90 -5.01
CA GLU A 103 -7.67 -15.14 -4.14
C GLU A 103 -7.67 -14.18 -2.94
N GLU A 104 -7.37 -14.70 -1.75
CA GLU A 104 -7.20 -13.92 -0.54
C GLU A 104 -5.71 -13.77 -0.24
N LEU A 105 -5.27 -12.53 -0.07
CA LEU A 105 -3.89 -12.19 0.23
C LEU A 105 -3.81 -11.55 1.60
N VAL A 106 -2.79 -11.97 2.34
CA VAL A 106 -2.51 -11.47 3.69
C VAL A 106 -1.03 -11.12 3.75
N GLY A 107 -0.73 -9.97 4.34
CA GLY A 107 0.62 -9.49 4.55
C GLY A 107 0.75 -8.82 5.91
N ILE A 108 1.98 -8.70 6.38
CA ILE A 108 2.32 -7.86 7.53
C ILE A 108 3.32 -6.84 7.03
N ILE A 109 3.07 -5.57 7.33
CA ILE A 109 3.99 -4.47 7.07
C ILE A 109 4.63 -4.05 8.40
N GLN A 110 5.95 -3.97 8.42
CA GLN A 110 6.74 -3.41 9.51
C GLN A 110 7.17 -1.97 9.18
N PHE A 111 6.67 -1.03 9.97
CA PHE A 111 7.02 0.39 9.90
C PHE A 111 8.16 0.75 10.85
N TYR A 112 8.74 1.92 10.64
CA TYR A 112 9.80 2.46 11.48
C TYR A 112 9.24 3.05 12.78
N HIS A 113 10.12 3.14 13.78
CA HIS A 113 9.83 3.85 15.02
C HIS A 113 10.18 5.34 14.87
N GLU A 114 9.53 6.18 15.69
CA GLU A 114 9.88 7.60 15.85
C GLU A 114 11.25 7.81 16.52
#